data_AF-A0A7W0H071-F1
#
_entry.id   AF-A0A7W0H071-F1
#
_cell.length_a   1.000
_cell.length_b   1.000
_cell.length_c   1.000
_cell.angle_alpha   90.00
_cell.angle_beta   90.00
_cell.angle_gamma   90.00
#
_symmetry.space_group_name_H-M   'P 1'
#
loop_
_entity.id
_entity.type
_entity.pdbx_description
1 polymer ?
#
loop_
_entity_poly.entity_id
_entity_poly.type
_entity_poly.pdbx_seq_one_letter_code
_entity_poly.pdbx_strand_id
1 'polypeptide(L)'
;MRRRRPARDLRTAIDCLPLHTREAMLDGIAAGRIIVGAYTDRQGGVCPMLAAHRNGGRTSLASFARAWDRYTGAPRRARPATPRELTTLRAMLEASIGLEELPSLHDVPRPPSYPMGWAWLRPFRRLDEYERALVALDLAVARPDELELGHDAVAGSAQ
;
A
#
# COMPACT_ATOMS: atom_id res chain seq x y z
N MET A 1 -14.11 23.73 -18.30
CA MET A 1 -13.67 23.68 -16.89
C MET A 1 -13.63 22.22 -16.41
N ARG A 2 -12.45 21.65 -16.18
CA ARG A 2 -12.32 20.29 -15.62
C ARG A 2 -12.94 20.30 -14.22
N ARG A 3 -13.97 19.47 -13.96
CA ARG A 3 -14.42 19.21 -12.58
C ARG A 3 -13.21 18.74 -11.79
N ARG A 4 -12.66 19.59 -10.93
CA ARG A 4 -11.62 19.18 -9.98
C ARG A 4 -12.22 18.05 -9.15
N ARG A 5 -11.52 16.92 -9.04
CA ARG A 5 -11.94 15.79 -8.21
C ARG A 5 -11.03 15.81 -6.98
N PRO A 6 -11.42 16.48 -5.87
CA PRO A 6 -10.53 16.73 -4.75
C PRO A 6 -9.89 15.45 -4.18
N ALA A 7 -10.65 14.34 -4.17
CA ALA A 7 -10.15 13.04 -3.76
C ALA A 7 -9.02 12.50 -4.65
N ARG A 8 -9.10 12.74 -5.97
CA ARG A 8 -8.05 12.34 -6.91
C ARG A 8 -6.79 13.18 -6.71
N ASP A 9 -6.96 14.49 -6.54
CA ASP A 9 -5.84 15.41 -6.28
C ASP A 9 -5.11 15.04 -4.97
N LEU A 10 -5.88 14.69 -3.93
CA LEU A 10 -5.32 14.20 -2.65
C LEU A 10 -4.54 12.90 -2.84
N ARG A 11 -5.11 11.93 -3.56
CA ARG A 11 -4.42 10.66 -3.84
C ARG A 11 -3.10 10.87 -4.57
N THR A 12 -3.09 11.68 -5.62
CA THR A 12 -1.84 12.03 -6.33
C THR A 12 -0.84 12.71 -5.40
N ALA A 13 -1.30 13.60 -4.52
CA ALA A 13 -0.39 14.25 -3.57
C ALA A 13 0.18 13.27 -2.54
N ILE A 14 -0.57 12.25 -2.13
CA ILE A 14 -0.12 11.16 -1.25
C ILE A 14 0.94 10.31 -1.97
N ASP A 15 0.69 9.92 -3.21
CA ASP A 15 1.61 9.10 -4.00
C ASP A 15 2.96 9.80 -4.27
N CYS A 16 2.98 11.14 -4.23
CA CYS A 16 4.22 11.91 -4.32
C CYS A 16 5.00 12.03 -2.99
N LEU A 17 4.45 11.56 -1.87
CA LEU A 17 5.17 11.54 -0.61
C LEU A 17 6.14 10.34 -0.59
N PRO A 18 7.35 10.49 -0.02
CA PRO A 18 8.21 9.34 0.22
C PRO A 18 7.52 8.27 1.07
N LEU A 19 7.83 6.99 0.83
CA LEU A 19 7.25 5.84 1.54
C LEU A 19 7.26 6.04 3.06
N HIS A 20 8.44 6.30 3.64
CA HIS A 20 8.61 6.53 5.08
C HIS A 20 7.74 7.69 5.62
N THR A 21 7.40 8.68 4.80
CA THR A 21 6.53 9.79 5.21
C THR A 21 5.06 9.35 5.22
N ARG A 22 4.63 8.50 4.29
CA ARG A 22 3.28 7.90 4.28
C ARG A 22 3.09 6.99 5.49
N GLU A 23 4.07 6.15 5.81
CA GLU A 23 4.09 5.28 7.00
C GLU A 23 4.01 6.09 8.30
N ALA A 24 4.92 7.06 8.48
CA ALA A 24 4.91 7.93 9.66
C ALA A 24 3.61 8.74 9.78
N MET A 25 2.99 9.12 8.65
CA MET A 25 1.68 9.78 8.66
C MET A 25 0.59 8.84 9.16
N LEU A 26 0.60 7.58 8.76
CA LEU A 26 -0.35 6.56 9.20
C LEU A 26 -0.27 6.33 10.71
N ASP A 27 0.95 6.24 11.24
CA ASP A 27 1.23 6.15 12.68
C ASP A 27 0.76 7.41 13.42
N GLY A 28 1.07 8.59 12.87
CA GLY A 28 0.66 9.86 13.44
C GLY A 28 -0.85 10.06 13.48
N ILE A 29 -1.58 9.57 12.48
CA ILE A 29 -3.05 9.58 12.46
C ILE A 29 -3.62 8.65 13.55
N ALA A 30 -2.96 7.53 13.84
CA ALA A 30 -3.39 6.62 14.90
C ALA A 30 -3.09 7.17 16.31
N ALA A 31 -1.97 7.86 16.48
CA ALA A 31 -1.50 8.32 17.79
C ALA A 31 -2.13 9.66 18.26
N GLY A 32 -2.68 10.47 17.34
CA GLY A 32 -3.00 11.87 17.63
C GLY A 32 -4.34 12.36 17.10
N ARG A 33 -4.78 13.51 17.66
CA ARG A 33 -5.96 14.22 17.16
C ARG A 33 -5.62 15.01 15.89
N ILE A 34 -6.14 14.57 14.76
CA ILE A 34 -5.91 15.21 13.47
C ILE A 34 -6.90 16.35 13.24
N ILE A 35 -6.39 17.46 12.71
CA ILE A 35 -7.17 18.66 12.36
C ILE A 35 -7.05 19.03 10.89
N VAL A 36 -7.93 19.92 10.46
CA VAL A 36 -8.02 20.48 9.12
C VAL A 36 -7.89 22.00 9.19
N GLY A 37 -7.26 22.62 8.18
CA GLY A 37 -7.23 24.07 7.99
C GLY A 37 -6.24 24.84 8.87
N ALA A 38 -5.39 24.15 9.62
CA ALA A 38 -4.27 24.73 10.36
C ALA A 38 -3.18 23.71 10.64
N TYR A 39 -2.01 24.18 11.06
CA TYR A 39 -0.87 23.33 11.44
C TYR A 39 -1.05 22.68 12.82
N THR A 40 -1.54 23.46 13.79
CA THR A 40 -1.91 23.06 15.15
C THR A 40 -3.16 23.81 15.59
N ASP A 41 -3.93 23.27 16.54
CA ASP A 41 -5.00 24.01 17.22
C ASP A 41 -4.68 24.27 18.70
N ARG A 42 -5.57 24.96 19.42
CA ARG A 42 -5.41 25.26 20.85
C ARG A 42 -5.73 24.06 21.76
N GLN A 43 -6.29 22.99 21.22
CA GLN A 43 -6.67 21.78 21.94
C GLN A 43 -5.65 20.64 21.76
N GLY A 44 -4.49 20.94 21.17
CA GLY A 44 -3.41 19.97 20.93
C GLY A 44 -3.57 19.14 19.65
N GLY A 45 -4.54 19.45 18.81
CA GLY A 45 -4.70 18.84 17.49
C GLY A 45 -3.63 19.29 16.50
N VAL A 46 -3.27 18.41 15.57
CA VAL A 46 -2.20 18.63 14.60
C VAL A 46 -2.63 18.25 13.18
N CYS A 47 -2.07 18.91 12.16
CA CYS A 47 -2.31 18.49 10.79
C CYS A 47 -1.63 17.14 10.48
N PRO A 48 -2.06 16.40 9.44
CA PRO A 48 -1.46 15.12 9.10
C PRO A 48 0.05 15.19 8.83
N MET A 49 0.53 16.30 8.24
CA MET A 49 1.97 16.47 8.00
C MET A 49 2.78 16.63 9.29
N LEU A 50 2.26 17.38 10.28
CA LEU A 50 2.92 17.50 11.56
C LEU A 50 2.84 16.19 12.35
N ALA A 51 1.73 15.47 12.25
CA ALA A 51 1.62 14.12 12.81
C ALA A 51 2.69 13.20 12.22
N ALA A 52 2.86 13.19 10.90
CA ALA A 52 3.92 12.45 10.24
C ALA A 52 5.31 12.87 10.72
N HIS A 53 5.55 14.18 10.83
CA HIS A 53 6.85 14.70 11.24
C HIS A 53 7.27 14.25 12.65
N ARG A 54 6.30 14.26 13.58
CA ARG A 54 6.51 13.78 14.96
C ARG A 54 6.82 12.28 15.02
N ASN A 55 6.37 11.52 14.04
CA ASN A 55 6.63 10.08 13.90
C ASN A 55 7.79 9.77 12.94
N GLY A 56 8.68 10.74 12.68
CA GLY A 56 9.89 10.51 11.89
C GLY A 56 9.81 10.91 10.41
N GLY A 57 8.67 11.38 9.93
CA GLY A 57 8.54 11.94 8.57
C GLY A 57 9.44 13.17 8.39
N ARG A 58 10.38 13.12 7.45
CA ARG A 58 11.33 14.25 7.20
C ARG A 58 10.94 15.15 6.04
N THR A 59 9.78 14.90 5.42
CA THR A 59 9.30 15.69 4.28
C THR A 59 8.19 16.65 4.70
N SER A 60 8.21 17.87 4.16
CA SER A 60 7.04 18.76 4.17
C SER A 60 6.65 19.04 2.72
N LEU A 61 5.43 18.67 2.33
CA LEU A 61 4.93 18.89 0.98
C LEU A 61 3.72 19.81 1.03
N ALA A 62 3.91 21.07 0.62
CA ALA A 62 2.82 22.05 0.58
C ALA A 62 1.68 21.63 -0.37
N SER A 63 1.96 20.80 -1.38
CA SER A 63 0.96 20.23 -2.28
C SER A 63 0.00 19.28 -1.56
N PHE A 64 0.51 18.42 -0.67
CA PHE A 64 -0.33 17.55 0.16
C PHE A 64 -1.21 18.39 1.09
N ALA A 65 -0.64 19.34 1.83
CA ALA A 65 -1.42 20.18 2.75
C ALA A 65 -2.57 20.91 2.01
N ARG A 66 -2.29 21.49 0.84
CA ARG A 66 -3.32 22.14 -0.01
C ARG A 66 -4.35 21.15 -0.55
N ALA A 67 -3.95 19.93 -0.89
CA ALA A 67 -4.87 18.91 -1.40
C ALA A 67 -5.77 18.38 -0.28
N TRP A 68 -5.23 18.17 0.92
CA TRP A 68 -5.98 17.80 2.12
C TRP A 68 -7.01 18.85 2.50
N ASP A 69 -6.59 20.11 2.56
CA ASP A 69 -7.49 21.22 2.85
C ASP A 69 -8.57 21.36 1.77
N ARG A 70 -8.25 21.16 0.50
CA ARG A 70 -9.26 21.18 -0.57
C ARG A 70 -10.24 20.01 -0.49
N TYR A 71 -9.77 18.81 -0.14
CA TYR A 71 -10.59 17.61 0.00
C TYR A 71 -11.63 17.75 1.12
N THR A 72 -11.19 18.29 2.25
CA THR A 72 -11.99 18.46 3.47
C THR A 72 -12.84 19.74 3.48
N GLY A 73 -12.70 20.58 2.43
CA GLY A 73 -13.36 21.88 2.35
C GLY A 73 -12.90 22.82 3.46
N ALA A 74 -11.58 22.97 3.61
CA ALA A 74 -10.93 23.61 4.75
C ALA A 74 -11.65 24.89 5.20
N PRO A 75 -12.14 24.89 6.44
CA PRO A 75 -12.83 26.05 6.99
C PRO A 75 -11.87 27.19 7.28
N ARG A 76 -12.41 28.39 7.48
CA ARG A 76 -11.65 29.57 7.93
C ARG A 76 -11.02 29.41 9.33
N ARG A 77 -11.45 28.41 10.10
CA ARG A 77 -10.95 28.12 11.46
C ARG A 77 -10.66 26.63 11.58
N ALA A 78 -9.55 26.28 12.22
CA ALA A 78 -9.18 24.90 12.47
C ALA A 78 -10.33 24.10 13.10
N ARG A 79 -10.55 22.88 12.63
CA ARG A 79 -11.47 21.92 13.23
C ARG A 79 -10.87 20.52 13.30
N PRO A 80 -11.37 19.64 14.17
CA PRO A 80 -11.08 18.22 14.09
C PRO A 80 -11.48 17.65 12.72
N ALA A 81 -10.64 16.76 12.18
CA ALA A 81 -11.01 15.94 11.04
C ALA A 81 -12.17 15.00 11.43
N THR A 82 -13.13 14.83 10.54
CA THR A 82 -14.26 13.92 10.77
C THR A 82 -13.79 12.47 10.66
N PRO A 83 -14.50 11.50 11.27
CA PRO A 83 -14.15 10.09 11.15
C PRO A 83 -14.06 9.62 9.70
N ARG A 84 -15.01 10.04 8.85
CA ARG A 84 -15.02 9.68 7.42
C ARG A 84 -13.79 10.20 6.66
N GLU A 85 -13.35 11.42 6.97
CA GLU A 85 -12.15 12.00 6.36
C GLU A 85 -10.90 11.23 6.77
N LEU A 86 -10.80 10.83 8.04
CA LEU A 86 -9.69 10.02 8.54
C LEU A 86 -9.68 8.62 7.97
N THR A 87 -10.84 7.96 7.89
CA THR A 87 -10.96 6.65 7.21
C THR A 87 -10.53 6.75 5.76
N THR A 88 -10.90 7.82 5.05
CA THR A 88 -10.51 8.00 3.65
C THR A 88 -9.01 8.24 3.51
N LEU A 89 -8.43 9.10 4.36
CA LEU A 89 -6.99 9.38 4.34
C LEU A 89 -6.18 8.11 4.63
N ARG A 90 -6.59 7.35 5.66
CA ARG A 90 -6.02 6.05 6.02
C ARG A 90 -6.05 5.08 4.85
N ALA A 91 -7.22 4.87 4.25
CA ALA A 91 -7.37 3.96 3.12
C ALA A 91 -6.52 4.38 1.91
N MET A 92 -6.37 5.68 1.65
CA MET A 92 -5.50 6.18 0.57
C MET A 92 -4.02 5.95 0.88
N LEU A 93 -3.58 6.16 2.13
CA LEU A 93 -2.20 5.89 2.56
C LEU A 93 -1.86 4.40 2.46
N GLU A 94 -2.70 3.55 3.03
CA GLU A 94 -2.53 2.09 3.00
C GLU A 94 -2.48 1.57 1.56
N ALA A 95 -3.37 2.04 0.69
CA ALA A 95 -3.35 1.67 -0.73
C ALA A 95 -2.10 2.17 -1.46
N SER A 96 -1.58 3.34 -1.08
CA SER A 96 -0.35 3.90 -1.68
C SER A 96 0.89 3.12 -1.24
N ILE A 97 0.96 2.75 0.04
CA ILE A 97 2.04 1.94 0.63
C ILE A 97 2.04 0.54 0.01
N GLY A 98 0.87 -0.13 -0.02
CA GLY A 98 0.77 -1.49 -0.56
C GLY A 98 1.09 -1.61 -2.05
N LEU A 99 1.01 -0.52 -2.83
CA LEU A 99 1.45 -0.51 -4.23
C LEU A 99 2.97 -0.50 -4.39
N GLU A 100 3.70 0.00 -3.40
CA GLU A 100 5.16 0.07 -3.41
C GLU A 100 5.81 -1.22 -2.86
N GLU A 101 5.05 -1.97 -2.05
CA GLU A 101 5.44 -3.25 -1.47
C GLU A 101 5.21 -4.44 -2.41
N LEU A 102 4.43 -4.25 -3.48
CA LEU A 102 4.29 -5.25 -4.53
C LEU A 102 5.62 -5.44 -5.27
N PRO A 103 6.04 -6.70 -5.54
CA PRO A 103 7.20 -6.96 -6.37
C PRO A 103 7.03 -6.26 -7.71
N SER A 104 8.10 -5.65 -8.21
CA SER A 104 8.03 -4.94 -9.48
C SER A 104 7.55 -5.92 -10.56
N LEU A 105 6.78 -5.47 -11.55
CA LEU A 105 6.35 -6.33 -12.66
C LEU A 105 7.54 -6.95 -13.43
N HIS A 106 8.76 -6.47 -13.19
CA HIS A 106 10.00 -7.04 -13.70
C HIS A 106 10.47 -8.26 -12.91
N ASP A 107 10.13 -8.37 -11.63
CA ASP A 107 10.43 -9.51 -10.76
C ASP A 107 9.44 -10.66 -10.98
N VAL A 108 8.29 -10.39 -11.59
CA VAL A 108 7.36 -11.41 -12.04
C VAL A 108 7.95 -12.08 -13.28
N PRO A 109 8.28 -13.40 -13.25
CA PRO A 109 8.82 -14.07 -14.42
C PRO A 109 7.86 -13.88 -15.59
N ARG A 110 8.42 -13.44 -16.73
CA ARG A 110 7.64 -13.22 -17.95
C ARG A 110 6.85 -14.50 -18.24
N PRO A 111 5.51 -14.43 -18.35
CA PRO A 111 4.73 -15.61 -18.71
C PRO A 111 5.26 -16.14 -20.04
N PRO A 112 5.32 -17.47 -20.23
CA PRO A 112 5.78 -18.05 -21.48
C PRO A 112 5.02 -17.41 -22.65
N SER A 113 5.74 -17.08 -23.72
CA SER A 113 5.16 -16.46 -24.91
C SER A 113 4.21 -17.45 -25.58
N TYR A 114 2.93 -17.43 -25.21
CA TYR A 114 1.93 -18.23 -25.90
C TYR A 114 1.76 -17.72 -27.33
N PRO A 115 1.84 -18.57 -28.36
CA PRO A 115 1.49 -18.18 -29.71
C PRO A 115 0.03 -17.70 -29.75
N MET A 116 -0.17 -16.63 -30.50
CA MET A 116 -1.31 -15.73 -30.57
C MET A 116 -2.70 -16.40 -30.53
N GLY A 117 -3.58 -15.90 -29.66
CA GLY A 117 -5.03 -16.17 -29.66
C GLY A 117 -5.64 -16.03 -28.27
N TRP A 118 -6.58 -15.11 -28.09
CA TRP A 118 -7.20 -14.75 -26.79
C TRP A 118 -8.06 -15.88 -26.15
N ALA A 119 -7.91 -17.13 -26.60
CA ALA A 119 -8.71 -18.28 -26.21
C ALA A 119 -8.31 -18.89 -24.85
N TRP A 120 -7.12 -18.57 -24.31
CA TRP A 120 -6.61 -19.09 -23.03
C TRP A 120 -6.74 -18.10 -21.85
N LEU A 121 -7.26 -16.88 -22.07
CA LEU A 121 -7.35 -15.82 -21.06
C LEU A 121 -8.36 -16.09 -19.92
N ARG A 122 -8.98 -17.27 -19.90
CA ARG A 122 -9.72 -17.79 -18.76
C ARG A 122 -9.47 -19.29 -18.62
N PRO A 123 -8.42 -19.72 -17.89
CA PRO A 123 -8.23 -21.15 -17.59
C PRO A 123 -9.47 -21.74 -16.92
N PHE A 124 -10.20 -20.90 -16.18
CA PHE A 124 -11.44 -21.23 -15.49
C PHE A 124 -12.56 -20.32 -16.00
N ARG A 125 -13.67 -20.92 -16.44
CA ARG A 125 -14.87 -20.17 -16.82
C ARG A 125 -15.79 -19.91 -15.63
N ARG A 126 -15.64 -20.67 -14.55
CA ARG A 126 -16.46 -20.60 -13.33
C ARG A 126 -15.61 -20.34 -12.09
N LEU A 127 -16.12 -19.52 -11.16
CA LEU A 127 -15.40 -19.12 -9.93
C LEU A 127 -15.06 -20.34 -9.05
N ASP A 128 -16.00 -21.27 -8.89
CA ASP A 128 -15.82 -22.48 -8.06
C ASP A 128 -14.69 -23.41 -8.54
N GLU A 129 -14.33 -23.33 -9.82
CA GLU A 129 -13.20 -24.10 -10.39
C GLU A 129 -11.86 -23.43 -10.05
N TYR A 130 -11.83 -22.10 -10.11
CA TYR A 130 -10.69 -21.30 -9.70
C TYR A 130 -10.38 -21.45 -8.21
N GLU A 131 -11.40 -21.41 -7.35
CA GLU A 131 -11.24 -21.58 -5.91
C GLU A 131 -10.67 -22.96 -5.57
N ARG A 132 -11.14 -24.03 -6.24
CA ARG A 132 -10.58 -25.38 -6.07
C ARG A 132 -9.13 -25.49 -6.51
N ALA A 133 -8.75 -24.83 -7.59
CA ALA A 133 -7.36 -24.82 -8.07
C ALA A 133 -6.42 -24.12 -7.08
N LEU A 134 -6.86 -23.03 -6.46
CA LEU A 134 -6.09 -22.35 -5.41
C LEU A 134 -5.88 -23.25 -4.18
N VAL A 135 -6.92 -23.93 -3.71
CA VAL A 135 -6.80 -24.87 -2.57
C VAL A 135 -5.83 -26.01 -2.90
N ALA A 136 -5.89 -26.57 -4.11
CA ALA A 136 -4.98 -27.62 -4.53
C ALA A 136 -3.52 -27.13 -4.59
N LEU A 137 -3.29 -25.89 -5.02
CA LEU A 137 -1.96 -25.28 -5.04
C LEU A 137 -1.43 -25.02 -3.63
N ASP A 138 -2.27 -24.49 -2.74
CA ASP A 138 -1.91 -24.24 -1.33
C ASP A 138 -1.53 -25.55 -0.61
N LEU A 139 -2.25 -26.63 -0.90
CA LEU A 139 -1.94 -27.99 -0.43
C LEU A 139 -0.66 -28.57 -1.04
N ALA A 140 -0.35 -28.25 -2.30
CA ALA A 140 0.88 -28.69 -2.96
C ALA A 140 2.11 -27.96 -2.43
N VAL A 141 1.99 -26.65 -2.17
CA VAL A 141 3.04 -25.84 -1.52
C VAL A 141 3.26 -26.30 -0.07
N ALA A 142 2.22 -26.81 0.60
CA ALA A 142 2.31 -27.38 1.94
C ALA A 142 2.97 -28.79 2.02
N ARG A 143 3.41 -29.38 0.90
CA ARG A 143 4.15 -30.65 0.86
C ARG A 143 5.58 -30.47 0.33
N PRO A 144 6.53 -29.97 1.15
CA PRO A 144 7.93 -29.82 0.75
C PRO A 144 8.81 -30.97 1.26
N ASP A 145 8.32 -32.21 1.29
CA ASP A 145 9.14 -33.37 1.69
C ASP A 145 9.10 -34.42 0.59
N GLU A 146 10.01 -34.28 -0.38
CA GLU A 146 10.73 -35.35 -1.07
C GLU A 146 11.54 -34.70 -2.21
N LEU A 147 12.81 -35.07 -2.34
CA LEU A 147 13.84 -34.60 -3.27
C LEU A 147 14.80 -33.53 -2.69
N GLU A 148 15.72 -33.95 -1.82
CA GLU A 148 17.17 -34.03 -2.14
C GLU A 148 17.91 -34.72 -0.98
N LEU A 149 18.39 -35.96 -1.21
CA LEU A 149 19.65 -36.51 -0.69
C LEU A 149 19.79 -37.96 -1.17
N GLY A 150 20.31 -38.09 -2.39
CA GLY A 150 20.78 -39.36 -2.95
C GLY A 150 22.21 -39.19 -3.46
N HIS A 151 23.14 -39.80 -2.73
CA HIS A 151 24.48 -40.24 -3.15
C HIS A 151 25.51 -39.23 -3.67
N ASP A 152 26.59 -39.10 -2.91
CA ASP A 152 27.95 -39.23 -3.46
C ASP A 152 28.77 -40.19 -2.58
N ALA A 153 29.52 -41.08 -3.22
CA ALA A 153 30.33 -42.12 -2.61
C ALA A 153 31.83 -41.81 -2.73
N VAL A 154 32.61 -42.42 -1.83
CA VAL A 154 34.04 -42.83 -1.96
C VAL A 154 35.14 -41.92 -1.35
N ALA A 155 35.84 -42.52 -0.38
CA ALA A 155 37.31 -42.58 -0.13
C ALA A 155 37.87 -42.05 1.21
N GLY A 156 38.69 -42.90 1.85
CA GLY A 156 39.76 -42.54 2.81
C GLY A 156 39.59 -43.18 4.20
N SER A 157 40.05 -44.41 4.44
CA SER A 157 41.42 -44.80 4.87
C SER A 157 41.69 -44.74 6.37
N ALA A 158 42.18 -45.87 6.91
CA ALA A 158 43.00 -46.08 8.11
C ALA A 158 42.37 -45.68 9.47
N GLN A 159 42.42 -46.48 10.55
CA GLN A 159 43.43 -47.45 10.99
C GLN A 159 42.76 -48.39 12.02
#